data_AF-A0A1V9R8E6-F1
#
_entry.id   AF-A0A1V9R8E6-F1
#
_cell.length_a   1.000
_cell.length_b   1.000
_cell.length_c   1.000
_cell.angle_alpha   90.00
_cell.angle_beta   90.00
_cell.angle_gamma   90.00
#
_symmetry.space_group_name_H-M   'P 1'
#
loop_
_entity.id
_entity.type
_entity.pdbx_description
1 polymer ?
#
loop_
_entity_poly.entity_id
_entity_poly.type
_entity_poly.pdbx_seq_one_letter_code
_entity_poly.pdbx_strand_id
1 'polypeptide(L)'
;MDTDLYSRAKIAEQANVSPQKVYRYLKDNNINPVKKISRTDYFSKEDAQSIIDFFRAENESIEANNVDADKGQQSNEFDTYNLLKNQIDDLNNELSKLHERLKSKEGEVSELHALLSQEQQLARTEQMKRIELENTNVQLIETRNADSDEKDRRIVELENQLAAEKNKGFFAKLFGK
;
A
#
# COMPACT_ATOMS: atom_id res chain seq x y z
N MET A 1 -37.66 44.03 -32.58
CA MET A 1 -36.90 44.15 -31.32
C MET A 1 -35.62 43.38 -31.52
N ASP A 2 -34.55 44.05 -31.90
CA ASP A 2 -33.23 43.40 -32.02
C ASP A 2 -32.83 42.92 -30.62
N THR A 3 -32.69 41.61 -30.44
CA THR A 3 -32.15 41.05 -29.21
C THR A 3 -30.65 41.27 -29.23
N ASP A 4 -30.21 42.38 -28.63
CA ASP A 4 -28.80 42.64 -28.39
C ASP A 4 -28.23 41.50 -27.54
N LEU A 5 -27.41 40.66 -28.17
CA LEU A 5 -26.73 39.54 -27.55
C LEU A 5 -25.28 39.92 -27.24
N TYR A 6 -24.83 39.55 -26.03
CA TYR A 6 -23.50 39.91 -25.54
C TYR A 6 -22.65 38.67 -25.35
N SER A 7 -21.45 38.66 -25.91
CA SER A 7 -20.46 37.62 -25.63
C SER A 7 -19.70 37.96 -24.34
N ARG A 8 -19.09 36.95 -23.70
CA ARG A 8 -18.20 37.16 -22.55
C ARG A 8 -17.11 38.20 -22.80
N ALA A 9 -16.56 38.22 -24.02
CA ALA A 9 -15.53 39.17 -24.41
C ALA A 9 -16.06 40.60 -24.44
N LYS A 10 -17.27 40.81 -24.99
CA LYS A 10 -17.92 42.12 -25.03
C LYS A 10 -18.29 42.63 -23.64
N ILE A 11 -18.76 41.75 -22.76
CA ILE A 11 -19.02 42.08 -21.35
C ILE A 11 -17.73 42.48 -20.64
N ALA A 12 -16.67 41.71 -20.82
CA ALA A 12 -15.36 41.96 -20.21
C ALA A 12 -14.76 43.30 -20.66
N GLU A 13 -14.85 43.61 -21.96
CA GLU A 13 -14.42 44.88 -22.53
C GLU A 13 -15.20 46.07 -21.95
N GLN A 14 -16.53 45.98 -21.88
CA GLN A 14 -17.39 47.06 -21.36
C GLN A 14 -17.26 47.28 -19.84
N ALA A 15 -16.91 46.22 -19.11
CA ALA A 15 -16.66 46.24 -17.67
C ALA A 15 -15.20 46.55 -17.31
N ASN A 16 -14.30 46.67 -18.29
CA ASN A 16 -12.86 46.84 -18.10
C ASN A 16 -12.23 45.77 -17.18
N VAL A 17 -12.59 44.50 -17.39
CA VAL A 17 -12.07 43.35 -16.63
C VAL A 17 -11.62 42.23 -17.56
N SER A 18 -10.89 41.25 -17.04
CA SER A 18 -10.48 40.09 -17.84
C SER A 18 -11.67 39.18 -18.18
N PRO A 19 -11.71 38.55 -19.37
CA PRO A 19 -12.75 37.58 -19.73
C PRO A 19 -12.87 36.39 -18.75
N GLN A 20 -11.77 36.05 -18.06
CA GLN A 20 -11.76 35.00 -17.05
C GLN A 20 -12.52 35.41 -15.77
N LYS A 21 -12.46 36.69 -15.39
CA LYS A 21 -13.23 37.23 -14.25
C LYS A 21 -14.73 37.16 -14.53
N VAL A 22 -15.13 37.53 -15.74
CA VAL A 22 -16.52 37.38 -16.21
C VAL A 22 -16.95 35.91 -16.22
N TYR A 23 -16.10 34.99 -16.69
CA TYR A 23 -16.42 33.55 -16.66
C TYR A 23 -16.63 33.01 -15.23
N ARG A 24 -15.79 33.40 -14.27
CA ARG A 24 -15.96 33.02 -12.86
C ARG A 24 -17.28 33.54 -12.30
N TYR A 25 -17.57 34.83 -12.51
CA TYR A 25 -18.82 35.43 -12.05
C TYR A 25 -20.06 34.73 -12.61
N LEU A 26 -20.06 34.41 -13.91
CA LEU A 26 -21.15 33.67 -14.54
C LEU A 26 -21.34 32.28 -13.92
N LYS A 27 -20.24 31.59 -13.59
CA LYS A 27 -20.27 30.27 -12.96
C LYS A 27 -20.77 30.35 -11.52
N ASP A 28 -20.30 31.32 -10.75
CA ASP A 28 -20.62 31.46 -9.32
C ASP A 28 -22.08 31.89 -9.12
N ASN A 29 -22.64 32.67 -10.06
CA ASN A 29 -24.02 33.14 -10.05
C ASN A 29 -24.98 32.27 -10.88
N ASN A 30 -24.52 31.12 -11.39
CA ASN A 30 -25.32 30.18 -12.19
C ASN A 30 -26.03 30.81 -13.41
N ILE A 31 -25.38 31.78 -14.07
CA ILE A 31 -25.93 32.49 -15.23
C ILE A 31 -25.64 31.67 -16.50
N ASN A 32 -26.70 31.19 -17.13
CA ASN A 32 -26.61 30.39 -18.35
C ASN A 32 -26.75 31.24 -19.62
N PRO A 33 -26.06 30.90 -20.72
CA PRO A 33 -26.19 31.63 -21.96
C PRO A 33 -27.57 31.42 -22.60
N VAL A 34 -28.12 32.51 -23.13
CA VAL A 34 -29.40 32.52 -23.86
C VAL A 34 -29.25 31.89 -25.24
N LYS A 35 -28.07 32.05 -25.85
CA LYS A 35 -27.79 31.52 -27.18
C LYS A 35 -26.34 31.07 -27.28
N LYS A 36 -26.12 29.98 -28.01
CA LYS A 36 -24.79 29.53 -28.38
C LYS A 36 -24.66 29.58 -29.90
N ILE A 37 -23.67 30.33 -30.39
CA ILE A 37 -23.35 30.40 -31.82
C ILE A 37 -21.92 29.89 -31.98
N SER A 38 -21.77 28.75 -32.66
CA SER A 38 -20.49 28.04 -32.77
C SER A 38 -19.92 27.71 -31.37
N ARG A 39 -18.73 28.24 -31.05
CA ARG A 39 -18.03 28.06 -29.77
C ARG A 39 -18.24 29.22 -28.79
N THR A 40 -19.08 30.20 -29.15
CA THR A 40 -19.28 31.41 -28.35
C THR A 40 -20.65 31.39 -27.69
N ASP A 41 -20.62 31.59 -26.38
CA ASP A 41 -21.80 31.71 -25.53
C ASP A 41 -22.23 33.19 -25.47
N TYR A 42 -23.52 33.43 -25.67
CA TYR A 42 -24.14 34.74 -25.69
C TYR A 42 -25.18 34.87 -24.58
N PHE A 43 -25.18 36.03 -23.94
CA PHE A 43 -26.01 36.38 -22.79
C PHE A 43 -27.01 37.47 -23.17
N SER A 44 -28.10 37.55 -22.41
CA SER A 44 -29.08 38.61 -22.58
C SER A 44 -28.47 39.98 -22.29
N LYS A 45 -29.08 41.04 -22.80
CA LYS A 45 -28.72 42.42 -22.45
C LYS A 45 -28.84 42.68 -20.95
N GLU A 46 -29.83 42.10 -20.29
CA GLU A 46 -30.11 42.31 -18.88
C GLU A 46 -29.05 41.65 -17.99
N ASP A 47 -28.68 40.42 -18.29
CA ASP A 47 -27.58 39.73 -17.60
C ASP A 47 -26.26 40.46 -17.85
N ALA A 48 -25.99 40.83 -19.10
CA ALA A 48 -24.77 41.53 -19.47
C ALA A 48 -24.63 42.87 -18.73
N GLN A 49 -25.70 43.66 -18.67
CA GLN A 49 -25.69 44.94 -17.98
C GLN A 49 -25.50 44.78 -16.47
N SER A 50 -26.19 43.81 -15.86
CA SER A 50 -26.04 43.50 -14.43
C SER A 50 -24.60 43.13 -14.07
N ILE A 51 -23.94 42.34 -14.92
CA ILE A 51 -22.53 41.95 -14.74
C ILE A 51 -21.61 43.17 -14.92
N ILE A 52 -21.87 44.02 -15.91
CA ILE A 52 -21.07 45.23 -16.15
C ILE A 52 -21.18 46.20 -14.98
N ASP A 53 -22.40 46.44 -14.48
CA ASP A 53 -22.64 47.37 -13.38
C ASP A 53 -22.00 46.86 -12.08
N PHE A 54 -22.06 45.54 -11.82
CA PHE A 54 -21.36 44.92 -10.70
C PHE A 54 -19.85 45.20 -10.75
N PHE A 55 -19.21 44.95 -11.88
CA PHE A 55 -17.76 45.15 -12.01
C PHE A 55 -17.35 46.62 -12.02
N ARG A 56 -18.20 47.52 -12.56
CA ARG A 56 -17.96 48.96 -12.49
C ARG A 56 -18.05 49.47 -11.06
N ALA A 57 -19.06 49.07 -10.31
CA ALA A 57 -19.19 49.41 -8.90
C ALA A 57 -18.01 48.85 -8.07
N GLU A 58 -17.56 47.63 -8.36
CA GLU A 58 -16.36 47.04 -7.75
C GLU A 58 -15.12 47.89 -8.05
N ASN A 59 -14.91 48.30 -9.30
CA ASN A 59 -13.76 49.14 -9.69
C ASN A 59 -13.83 50.55 -9.10
N GLU A 60 -15.00 51.20 -9.08
CA GLU A 60 -15.20 52.52 -8.46
C GLU A 60 -14.95 52.47 -6.94
N SER A 61 -15.34 51.37 -6.28
CA SER A 61 -15.04 51.15 -4.86
C SER A 61 -13.55 50.94 -4.59
N ILE A 62 -12.81 50.36 -5.55
CA ILE A 62 -11.35 50.19 -5.47
C ILE A 62 -10.64 51.52 -5.72
N GLU A 63 -11.09 52.33 -6.68
CA GLU A 63 -10.51 53.64 -6.99
C GLU A 63 -10.76 54.65 -5.86
N ALA A 64 -11.96 54.66 -5.26
CA ALA A 64 -12.27 55.52 -4.10
C ALA A 64 -11.44 55.17 -2.85
N ASN A 65 -11.10 53.90 -2.66
CA ASN A 65 -10.25 53.46 -1.54
C ASN A 65 -8.75 53.70 -1.77
N ASN A 66 -8.29 53.88 -3.02
CA ASN A 66 -6.86 54.07 -3.31
C ASN A 66 -6.35 55.52 -3.15
N VAL A 67 -7.24 56.51 -2.99
CA VAL A 67 -6.82 57.91 -2.74
C VAL A 67 -6.43 58.15 -1.27
N ASP A 68 -6.86 57.28 -0.34
CA ASP A 68 -6.55 57.37 1.10
C ASP A 68 -5.68 56.21 1.65
N ALA A 69 -5.24 55.26 0.81
CA ALA A 69 -4.66 53.99 1.23
C ALA A 69 -3.12 53.92 1.36
N ASP A 70 -2.37 55.02 1.33
CA ASP A 70 -0.90 54.98 1.49
C ASP A 70 -0.43 54.58 2.91
N LYS A 71 -1.34 54.25 3.82
CA LYS A 71 -0.99 53.78 5.19
C LYS A 71 -1.67 52.48 5.66
N GLY A 72 -2.53 51.85 4.85
CA GLY A 72 -3.39 50.75 5.32
C GLY A 72 -3.12 49.35 4.75
N GLN A 73 -2.38 49.22 3.65
CA GLN A 73 -2.27 47.93 2.93
C GLN A 73 -1.18 46.96 3.46
N GLN A 74 -0.24 47.43 4.28
CA GLN A 74 0.85 46.55 4.77
C GLN A 74 0.43 45.52 5.84
N SER A 75 -0.65 45.75 6.61
CA SER A 75 -1.02 44.83 7.70
C SER A 75 -1.65 43.53 7.21
N ASN A 76 -2.55 43.59 6.22
CA ASN A 76 -3.29 42.41 5.75
C ASN A 76 -2.43 41.44 4.94
N GLU A 77 -1.44 41.94 4.20
CA GLU A 77 -0.49 41.10 3.44
C GLU A 77 0.51 40.41 4.37
N PHE A 78 0.89 41.07 5.47
CA PHE A 78 1.72 40.48 6.51
C PHE A 78 0.97 39.37 7.28
N ASP A 79 -0.30 39.59 7.62
CA ASP A 79 -1.10 38.59 8.34
C ASP A 79 -1.40 37.35 7.47
N THR A 80 -1.68 37.53 6.18
CA THR A 80 -1.88 36.42 5.24
C THR A 80 -0.58 35.65 4.97
N TYR A 81 0.56 36.35 4.84
CA TYR A 81 1.87 35.72 4.72
C TYR A 81 2.22 34.86 5.95
N ASN A 82 1.99 35.38 7.15
CA ASN A 82 2.25 34.63 8.39
C ASN A 82 1.33 33.41 8.53
N LEU A 83 0.05 33.53 8.15
CA LEU A 83 -0.87 32.38 8.15
C LEU A 83 -0.39 31.28 7.20
N LEU A 84 0.00 31.65 5.97
CA LEU A 84 0.50 30.69 4.98
C LEU A 84 1.81 30.05 5.43
N LYS A 85 2.70 30.84 6.05
CA LYS A 85 3.94 30.34 6.63
C LYS A 85 3.69 29.34 7.75
N ASN A 86 2.77 29.62 8.67
CA ASN A 86 2.39 28.69 9.73
C ASN A 86 1.80 27.39 9.17
N GLN A 87 0.97 27.48 8.12
CA GLN A 87 0.44 26.29 7.44
C GLN A 87 1.55 25.46 6.78
N ILE A 88 2.53 26.10 6.16
CA ILE A 88 3.70 25.41 5.58
C ILE A 88 4.51 24.73 6.70
N ASP A 89 4.74 25.42 7.82
CA ASP A 89 5.49 24.87 8.95
C ASP A 89 4.75 23.69 9.59
N ASP A 90 3.43 23.76 9.73
CA ASP A 90 2.60 22.66 10.23
C ASP A 90 2.63 21.45 9.29
N LEU A 91 2.51 21.68 7.98
CA LEU A 91 2.62 20.62 6.96
C LEU A 91 4.02 19.98 6.96
N ASN A 92 5.08 20.77 7.12
CA ASN A 92 6.44 20.26 7.22
C ASN A 92 6.64 19.42 8.50
N ASN A 93 6.06 19.85 9.62
CA ASN A 93 6.08 19.08 10.86
C ASN A 93 5.31 17.75 10.73
N GLU A 94 4.17 17.75 10.04
CA GLU A 94 3.41 16.53 9.78
C GLU A 94 4.17 15.58 8.85
N LEU A 95 4.79 16.11 7.79
CA LEU A 95 5.67 15.34 6.90
C LEU A 95 6.84 14.73 7.67
N SER A 96 7.48 15.48 8.56
CA SER A 96 8.59 14.98 9.38
C SER A 96 8.15 13.82 10.27
N LYS A 97 7.01 13.95 10.97
CA LYS A 97 6.44 12.88 11.81
C LYS A 97 6.08 11.64 11.00
N LEU A 98 5.49 11.83 9.81
CA LEU A 98 5.18 10.72 8.91
C LEU A 98 6.44 10.00 8.43
N HIS A 99 7.51 10.76 8.14
CA HIS A 99 8.79 10.20 7.71
C HIS A 99 9.46 9.38 8.82
N GLU A 100 9.44 9.87 10.06
CA GLU A 100 9.93 9.11 11.22
C GLU A 100 9.13 7.82 11.43
N ARG A 101 7.80 7.89 11.31
CA ARG A 101 6.94 6.71 11.43
C ARG A 101 7.20 5.70 10.30
N LEU A 102 7.43 6.17 9.08
CA LEU A 102 7.81 5.32 7.94
C LEU A 102 9.12 4.59 8.24
N LYS A 103 10.15 5.31 8.66
CA LYS A 103 11.46 4.75 9.03
C LYS A 103 11.35 3.71 10.16
N SER A 104 10.51 3.99 11.17
CA SER A 104 10.23 3.02 12.24
C SER A 104 9.58 1.74 11.70
N LYS A 105 8.61 1.86 10.78
CA LYS A 105 7.95 0.71 10.16
C LYS A 105 8.86 -0.07 9.23
N GLU A 106 9.74 0.59 8.49
CA GLU A 106 10.78 -0.07 7.71
C GLU A 106 11.73 -0.88 8.61
N GLY A 107 12.08 -0.34 9.77
CA GLY A 107 12.84 -1.07 10.80
C GLY A 107 12.13 -2.33 11.28
N GLU A 108 10.86 -2.20 11.69
CA GLU A 108 10.03 -3.35 12.11
C GLU A 108 9.93 -4.42 11.01
N VAL A 109 9.73 -4.01 9.76
CA VAL A 109 9.65 -4.93 8.61
C VAL A 109 10.99 -5.66 8.41
N SER A 110 12.12 -4.95 8.54
CA SER A 110 13.45 -5.56 8.44
C SER A 110 13.69 -6.61 9.53
N GLU A 111 13.30 -6.30 10.77
CA GLU A 111 13.39 -7.25 11.90
C GLU A 111 12.50 -8.48 11.68
N LEU A 112 11.26 -8.29 11.24
CA LEU A 112 10.35 -9.39 10.92
C LEU A 112 10.90 -10.29 9.80
N HIS A 113 11.53 -9.69 8.78
CA HIS A 113 12.20 -10.46 7.72
C HIS A 113 13.37 -11.28 8.25
N ALA A 114 14.16 -10.74 9.18
CA ALA A 114 15.27 -11.46 9.79
C ALA A 114 14.76 -12.65 10.62
N LEU A 115 13.72 -12.45 11.43
CA LEU A 115 13.09 -13.51 12.23
C LEU A 115 12.49 -14.60 11.34
N LEU A 116 11.78 -14.23 10.28
CA LEU A 116 11.21 -15.18 9.32
C LEU A 116 12.30 -16.01 8.64
N SER A 117 13.42 -15.38 8.25
CA SER A 117 14.54 -16.08 7.64
C SER A 117 15.16 -17.09 8.62
N GLN A 118 15.31 -16.70 9.89
CA GLN A 118 15.80 -17.59 10.95
C GLN A 118 14.84 -18.77 11.16
N GLU A 119 13.54 -18.53 11.24
CA GLU A 119 12.53 -19.58 11.41
C GLU A 119 12.53 -20.57 10.25
N GLN A 120 12.62 -20.08 9.01
CA GLN A 120 12.74 -20.94 7.83
C GLN A 120 14.00 -21.80 7.86
N GLN A 121 15.12 -21.26 8.33
CA GLN A 121 16.37 -22.04 8.48
C GLN A 121 16.23 -23.11 9.56
N LEU A 122 15.61 -22.79 10.70
CA LEU A 122 15.34 -23.75 11.77
C LEU A 122 14.40 -24.86 11.28
N ALA A 123 13.31 -24.52 10.61
CA ALA A 123 12.36 -25.49 10.06
C ALA A 123 13.04 -26.47 9.08
N ARG A 124 13.90 -25.97 8.18
CA ARG A 124 14.70 -26.83 7.28
C ARG A 124 15.64 -27.75 8.07
N THR A 125 16.30 -27.23 9.10
CA THR A 125 17.22 -28.01 9.94
C THR A 125 16.47 -29.11 10.70
N GLU A 126 15.29 -28.81 11.24
CA GLU A 126 14.44 -29.79 11.91
C GLU A 126 13.95 -30.87 10.93
N GLN A 127 13.53 -30.48 9.73
CA GLN A 127 13.12 -31.43 8.70
C GLN A 127 14.27 -32.38 8.33
N MET A 128 15.48 -31.88 8.15
CA MET A 128 16.66 -32.71 7.88
C MET A 128 16.93 -33.69 9.03
N LYS A 129 16.88 -33.24 10.28
CA LYS A 129 17.04 -34.10 11.46
C LYS A 129 15.97 -35.18 11.55
N ARG A 130 14.72 -34.86 11.20
CA ARG A 130 13.62 -35.85 11.17
C ARG A 130 13.89 -36.94 10.13
N ILE A 131 14.33 -36.56 8.93
CA ILE A 131 14.69 -37.51 7.87
C ILE A 131 15.88 -38.38 8.30
N GLU A 132 16.90 -37.81 8.94
CA GLU A 132 18.04 -38.55 9.46
C GLU A 132 17.63 -39.56 10.54
N LEU A 133 16.74 -39.16 11.46
CA LEU A 133 16.18 -40.06 12.48
C LEU A 133 15.30 -41.16 11.87
N GLU A 134 14.54 -40.86 10.82
CA GLU A 134 13.76 -41.87 10.11
C GLU A 134 14.66 -42.90 9.42
N ASN A 135 15.70 -42.45 8.73
CA ASN A 135 16.67 -43.33 8.07
C ASN A 135 17.41 -44.22 9.06
N THR A 136 17.86 -43.67 10.19
CA THR A 136 18.55 -44.45 11.24
C THR A 136 17.61 -45.47 11.88
N ASN A 137 16.35 -45.11 12.12
CA ASN A 137 15.35 -46.07 12.62
C ASN A 137 15.10 -47.21 11.62
N VAL A 138 14.98 -46.92 10.33
CA VAL A 138 14.83 -47.95 9.29
C VAL A 138 16.03 -48.90 9.31
N GLN A 139 17.27 -48.37 9.32
CA GLN A 139 18.48 -49.18 9.40
C GLN A 139 18.53 -50.05 10.66
N LEU A 140 18.12 -49.52 11.81
CA LEU A 140 18.07 -50.28 13.07
C LEU A 140 17.04 -51.42 13.00
N ILE A 141 15.88 -51.17 12.40
CA ILE A 141 14.85 -52.20 12.20
C ILE A 141 15.37 -53.30 11.26
N GLU A 142 15.98 -52.92 10.15
CA GLU A 142 16.57 -53.86 9.18
C GLU A 142 17.66 -54.72 9.82
N THR A 143 18.58 -54.10 10.58
CA THR A 143 19.66 -54.81 11.27
C THR A 143 19.11 -55.77 12.31
N ARG A 144 18.11 -55.34 13.10
CA ARG A 144 17.46 -56.18 14.11
C ARG A 144 16.75 -57.38 13.49
N ASN A 145 16.09 -57.18 12.35
CA ASN A 145 15.42 -58.26 11.63
C ASN A 145 16.44 -59.26 11.07
N ALA A 146 17.54 -58.78 10.49
CA ALA A 146 18.62 -59.64 10.00
C ALA A 146 19.23 -60.49 11.13
N ASP A 147 19.51 -59.90 12.29
CA ASP A 147 20.00 -60.61 13.48
C ASP A 147 19.00 -61.66 13.98
N SER A 148 17.69 -61.37 13.91
CA SER A 148 16.64 -62.31 14.29
C SER A 148 16.61 -63.50 13.33
N ASP A 149 16.61 -63.22 12.02
CA ASP A 149 16.63 -64.26 10.98
C ASP A 149 17.87 -65.16 11.10
N GLU A 150 19.03 -64.60 11.44
CA GLU A 150 20.25 -65.38 11.69
C GLU A 150 20.12 -66.29 12.92
N LYS A 151 19.56 -65.77 14.02
CA LYS A 151 19.29 -66.58 15.22
C LYS A 151 18.30 -67.71 14.92
N ASP A 152 17.24 -67.43 14.17
CA ASP A 152 16.26 -68.45 13.78
C ASP A 152 16.91 -69.55 12.92
N ARG A 153 17.77 -69.19 11.96
CA ARG A 153 18.55 -70.17 11.19
C ARG A 153 19.47 -71.00 12.08
N ARG A 154 20.13 -70.37 13.05
CA ARG A 154 21.03 -71.08 13.98
C ARG A 154 20.29 -72.04 14.89
N ILE A 155 19.08 -71.68 15.34
CA ILE A 155 18.20 -72.56 16.11
C ILE A 155 17.88 -73.81 15.29
N VAL A 156 17.42 -73.65 14.05
CA VAL A 156 17.11 -74.77 13.15
C VAL A 156 18.33 -75.67 12.93
N GLU A 157 19.52 -75.08 12.76
CA GLU A 157 20.76 -75.85 12.62
C GLU A 157 21.08 -76.67 13.87
N LEU A 158 20.97 -76.07 15.06
CA LEU A 158 21.21 -76.74 16.35
C LEU A 158 20.18 -77.83 16.63
N GLU A 159 18.91 -77.61 16.30
CA GLU A 159 17.85 -78.62 16.42
C GLU A 159 18.15 -79.85 15.54
N ASN A 160 18.60 -79.62 14.30
CA ASN A 160 19.00 -80.70 13.39
C ASN A 160 20.23 -81.46 13.91
N GLN A 161 21.24 -80.76 14.43
CA GLN A 161 22.41 -81.38 15.05
C GLN A 161 22.02 -82.22 16.28
N LEU A 162 21.18 -81.68 17.15
CA LEU A 162 20.70 -82.39 18.34
C LEU A 162 19.89 -83.64 17.97
N ALA A 163 19.05 -83.58 16.93
CA ALA A 163 18.33 -84.74 16.41
C ALA A 163 19.30 -85.81 15.87
N ALA A 164 20.35 -85.41 15.14
CA ALA A 164 21.36 -86.32 14.62
C ALA A 164 22.16 -87.01 15.75
N GLU A 165 22.55 -86.27 16.79
CA GLU A 165 23.23 -86.85 17.97
C GLU A 165 22.35 -87.80 18.76
N LYS A 166 21.08 -87.44 19.00
CA LYS A 166 20.10 -88.33 19.64
C LYS A 166 19.95 -89.64 18.88
N ASN A 167 19.87 -89.59 17.55
CA ASN A 167 19.82 -90.78 16.72
C ASN A 167 21.10 -91.62 16.85
N LYS A 168 22.28 -91.00 16.80
CA LYS A 168 23.56 -91.72 17.02
C LYS A 168 23.61 -92.42 18.38
N GLY A 169 23.22 -91.75 19.46
CA GLY A 169 23.17 -92.35 20.81
C GLY A 169 22.12 -93.46 20.95
N PHE A 170 20.98 -93.30 20.27
CA PHE A 170 19.95 -94.32 20.18
C PHE A 170 20.46 -95.60 19.48
N PHE A 171 21.07 -95.45 18.31
CA PHE A 171 21.65 -96.59 17.57
C PHE A 171 22.85 -97.21 18.30
N ALA A 172 23.71 -96.41 18.93
CA ALA A 172 24.80 -96.92 19.76
C ALA A 172 24.30 -97.76 20.95
N LYS A 173 23.15 -97.41 21.54
CA LYS A 173 22.54 -98.19 22.64
C LYS A 173 21.81 -99.45 22.17
N LEU A 174 21.28 -99.44 20.95
CA LEU A 174 20.57 -100.58 20.35
C LEU A 174 21.49 -101.61 19.70
N PHE A 175 22.62 -101.18 19.14
CA PHE A 175 23.50 -102.01 18.32
C PHE A 175 24.96 -102.01 18.79
N GLY A 176 25.32 -101.22 19.80
CA GLY A 176 26.66 -101.23 20.40
C GLY A 176 26.83 -102.40 21.37
N LYS A 177 27.57 -103.42 20.91
CA LYS A 177 28.29 -104.39 21.74
C LYS A 177 29.79 -104.13 21.55
#